data_AF-A0A1J3IC64-F1
#
_entry.id   AF-A0A1J3IC64-F1
#
_cell.length_a   1.000
_cell.length_b   1.000
_cell.length_c   1.000
_cell.angle_alpha   90.00
_cell.angle_beta   90.00
_cell.angle_gamma   90.00
#
_symmetry.space_group_name_H-M   'P 1'
#
loop_
_entity.id
_entity.type
_entity.pdbx_description
1 polymer ?
#
loop_
_entity_poly.entity_id
_entity_poly.type
_entity_poly.pdbx_seq_one_letter_code
_entity_poly.pdbx_strand_id
1 'polypeptide(L)'
;HSSKLCNLSGLLNAESLQRLNLEGCTSLEELPREMNRMKSLTLLSMRGCTSLRILPNMNLISMKTLILTNCSNLETFRVISDNLETLHLDGTAIGQLPTNMVKLQR
;
A
#
# COMPACT_ATOMS: atom_id res chain seq x y z
N HIS A 1 -15.91 1.77 1.76
CA HIS A 1 -15.07 2.95 1.48
C HIS A 1 -15.48 4.07 2.42
N SER A 2 -14.56 4.62 3.21
CA SER A 2 -14.82 5.72 4.13
C SER A 2 -13.87 6.86 3.83
N SER A 3 -14.38 7.94 3.25
CA SER A 3 -13.58 9.14 2.92
C SER A 3 -12.98 9.80 4.15
N LYS A 4 -13.54 9.54 5.34
CA LYS A 4 -13.11 10.10 6.64
C LYS A 4 -12.14 9.19 7.41
N LEU A 5 -11.83 8.00 6.91
CA LEU A 5 -10.89 7.11 7.58
C LEU A 5 -9.49 7.73 7.54
N CYS A 6 -8.93 8.03 8.71
CA CYS A 6 -7.61 8.68 8.86
C CYS A 6 -6.56 7.80 9.55
N ASN A 7 -6.94 6.64 10.11
CA ASN A 7 -5.98 5.70 10.71
C ASN A 7 -6.49 4.25 10.67
N LEU A 8 -5.59 3.30 10.91
CA LEU A 8 -5.85 1.85 10.88
C LEU A 8 -5.52 1.15 12.20
N SER A 9 -5.52 1.89 13.31
CA SER A 9 -5.10 1.40 14.63
C SER A 9 -5.85 0.12 15.06
N GLY A 10 -7.13 0.00 14.71
CA GLY A 10 -7.95 -1.18 15.00
C GLY A 10 -7.58 -2.46 14.21
N LEU A 11 -6.73 -2.36 13.18
CA LEU A 11 -6.35 -3.49 12.31
C LEU A 11 -4.93 -4.00 12.54
N LEU A 12 -4.15 -3.36 13.42
CA LEU A 12 -2.72 -3.62 13.58
C LEU A 12 -2.36 -5.05 14.05
N ASN A 13 -3.31 -5.76 14.63
CA ASN A 13 -3.13 -7.13 15.13
C ASN A 13 -3.86 -8.17 14.25
N ALA A 14 -4.35 -7.78 13.06
CA ALA A 14 -5.04 -8.68 12.15
C ALA A 14 -4.03 -9.52 11.32
N GLU A 15 -3.25 -10.37 11.99
CA GLU A 15 -2.13 -11.14 11.39
C GLU A 15 -2.58 -12.12 10.30
N SER A 16 -3.81 -12.64 10.43
CA SER A 16 -4.44 -13.54 9.46
C SER A 16 -5.17 -12.81 8.32
N LEU A 17 -5.20 -11.47 8.31
CA LEU A 17 -5.89 -10.73 7.25
C LEU A 17 -5.17 -10.91 5.92
N GLN A 18 -5.89 -11.41 4.92
CA GLN A 18 -5.33 -11.67 3.60
C GLN A 18 -5.57 -10.54 2.60
N ARG A 19 -6.66 -9.79 2.75
CA ARG A 19 -7.07 -8.73 1.83
C ARG A 19 -7.50 -7.50 2.61
N LEU A 20 -6.94 -6.36 2.27
CA LEU A 20 -7.30 -5.07 2.83
C LEU A 20 -7.66 -4.10 1.71
N ASN A 21 -8.91 -3.64 1.71
CA ASN A 21 -9.41 -2.64 0.77
C ASN A 21 -9.62 -1.30 1.50
N LEU A 22 -8.83 -0.31 1.13
CA LEU A 22 -8.87 1.06 1.61
C LEU A 22 -9.22 2.04 0.49
N GLU A 23 -9.80 1.58 -0.63
CA GLU A 23 -10.08 2.45 -1.77
C GLU A 23 -10.96 3.64 -1.36
N GLY A 24 -10.64 4.81 -1.89
CA GLY A 24 -11.35 6.06 -1.61
C GLY A 24 -11.22 6.55 -0.16
N CYS A 25 -10.27 6.05 0.64
CA CYS A 25 -9.96 6.63 1.95
C CYS A 25 -9.17 7.93 1.77
N THR A 26 -9.86 8.97 1.30
CA THR A 26 -9.25 10.26 0.90
C THR A 26 -8.69 11.07 2.06
N SER A 27 -9.03 10.76 3.32
CA SER A 27 -8.42 11.39 4.51
C SER A 27 -7.24 10.59 5.09
N LEU A 28 -6.85 9.47 4.48
CA LEU A 28 -5.73 8.65 4.94
C LEU A 28 -4.43 9.23 4.38
N GLU A 29 -3.59 9.79 5.25
CA GLU A 29 -2.33 10.45 4.87
C GLU A 29 -1.12 9.51 4.90
N GLU A 30 -1.15 8.52 5.80
CA GLU A 30 -0.09 7.55 6.01
C GLU A 30 -0.64 6.18 6.46
N LEU A 31 0.18 5.14 6.31
CA LEU A 31 -0.07 3.84 6.93
C LEU A 31 0.80 3.67 8.19
N PRO A 32 0.30 2.94 9.20
CA PRO A 32 1.09 2.61 10.39
C PRO A 32 2.17 1.57 10.07
N ARG A 33 3.35 1.68 10.70
CA ARG A 33 4.47 0.74 10.51
C ARG A 33 4.15 -0.67 10.99
N GLU A 34 3.22 -0.79 11.92
CA GLU A 34 2.72 -2.03 12.51
C GLU A 34 2.02 -2.93 11.49
N MET A 35 1.67 -2.43 10.30
CA MET A 35 1.20 -3.29 9.19
C MET A 35 2.19 -4.40 8.84
N ASN A 36 3.46 -4.29 9.24
CA ASN A 36 4.45 -5.37 9.15
C ASN A 36 4.05 -6.65 9.89
N ARG A 37 3.08 -6.58 10.83
CA ARG A 37 2.51 -7.75 11.54
C ARG A 37 1.50 -8.52 10.68
N MET A 38 0.97 -7.92 9.63
CA MET A 38 -0.02 -8.53 8.74
C MET A 38 0.66 -9.50 7.77
N LYS A 39 1.29 -10.55 8.30
CA LYS A 39 2.13 -11.49 7.54
C LYS A 39 1.36 -12.26 6.47
N SER A 40 0.05 -12.40 6.62
CA SER A 40 -0.82 -13.08 5.65
C SER A 40 -1.36 -12.16 4.55
N LEU A 41 -1.05 -10.86 4.58
CA LEU A 41 -1.62 -9.89 3.64
C LEU A 41 -1.08 -10.13 2.23
N THR A 42 -1.97 -10.52 1.32
CA THR A 42 -1.67 -10.82 -0.09
C THR A 42 -2.12 -9.72 -1.03
N LEU A 43 -3.14 -8.95 -0.64
CA LEU A 43 -3.70 -7.86 -1.44
C LEU A 43 -3.94 -6.62 -0.57
N LEU A 44 -3.39 -5.50 -1.02
CA LEU A 44 -3.70 -4.16 -0.51
C LEU A 44 -4.15 -3.26 -1.66
N SER A 45 -5.38 -2.76 -1.58
CA SER A 45 -5.86 -1.72 -2.50
C SER A 45 -6.07 -0.40 -1.77
N MET A 46 -5.46 0.66 -2.28
CA MET A 46 -5.61 2.05 -1.82
C MET A 46 -6.01 2.97 -2.98
N ARG A 47 -6.67 2.42 -4.00
CA ARG A 47 -7.08 3.19 -5.18
C ARG A 47 -7.82 4.47 -4.77
N GLY A 48 -7.37 5.61 -5.27
CA GLY A 48 -8.00 6.90 -5.00
C GLY A 48 -7.79 7.43 -3.58
N CYS A 49 -6.80 6.95 -2.82
CA CYS A 49 -6.37 7.57 -1.57
C CYS A 49 -5.55 8.83 -1.88
N THR A 50 -6.23 9.93 -2.20
CA THR A 50 -5.58 11.15 -2.72
C THR A 50 -4.76 11.92 -1.70
N SER A 51 -5.02 11.80 -0.39
CA SER A 51 -4.19 12.45 0.64
C SER A 51 -2.99 11.61 1.06
N LEU A 52 -2.87 10.36 0.58
CA LEU A 52 -1.74 9.50 0.89
C LEU A 52 -0.47 10.06 0.25
N ARG A 53 0.51 10.41 1.08
CA ARG A 53 1.77 11.03 0.60
C ARG A 53 2.94 10.07 0.56
N ILE A 54 3.03 9.23 1.59
CA ILE A 54 4.16 8.32 1.81
C ILE A 54 3.62 6.99 2.33
N LEU A 55 4.21 5.90 1.84
CA LEU A 55 4.09 4.61 2.50
C LEU A 55 5.29 4.37 3.42
N PRO A 56 5.07 3.94 4.68
CA PRO A 56 6.17 3.56 5.55
C PRO A 56 6.96 2.42 4.91
N ASN A 57 8.18 2.18 5.41
CA ASN A 57 8.92 0.99 5.01
C ASN A 57 8.20 -0.26 5.51
N MET A 58 7.51 -0.96 4.59
CA MET A 58 6.72 -2.13 4.92
C MET A 58 7.39 -3.41 4.42
N ASN A 59 7.45 -4.41 5.29
CA ASN A 59 7.89 -5.77 4.99
C ASN A 59 6.67 -6.70 4.98
N LEU A 60 6.03 -6.79 3.81
CA LEU A 60 4.80 -7.56 3.57
C LEU A 60 5.16 -8.82 2.79
N ILE A 61 5.73 -9.79 3.51
CA ILE A 61 6.34 -11.00 2.96
C ILE A 61 5.42 -11.81 2.03
N SER A 62 4.11 -11.79 2.27
CA SER A 62 3.12 -12.53 1.47
C SER A 62 2.42 -11.70 0.40
N MET A 63 2.78 -10.42 0.25
CA MET A 63 2.12 -9.50 -0.67
C MET A 63 2.28 -9.97 -2.11
N LYS A 64 1.16 -10.08 -2.83
CA LYS A 64 1.10 -10.42 -4.26
C LYS A 64 0.62 -9.23 -5.09
N THR A 65 -0.32 -8.44 -4.56
CA THR A 65 -0.97 -7.35 -5.31
C THR A 65 -1.02 -6.07 -4.50
N LEU A 66 -0.42 -5.00 -5.04
CA LEU A 66 -0.48 -3.65 -4.48
C LEU A 66 -1.10 -2.68 -5.50
N ILE A 67 -2.23 -2.08 -5.15
CA ILE A 67 -2.95 -1.13 -6.02
C ILE A 67 -2.89 0.27 -5.39
N LEU A 68 -2.21 1.19 -6.09
CA LEU A 68 -2.01 2.60 -5.71
C LEU A 68 -2.56 3.56 -6.76
N THR A 69 -3.35 3.05 -7.72
CA THR A 69 -3.92 3.85 -8.81
C THR A 69 -4.66 5.07 -8.26
N ASN A 70 -4.42 6.25 -8.85
CA ASN A 70 -5.01 7.53 -8.46
C ASN A 70 -4.68 8.00 -7.03
N CYS A 71 -3.60 7.49 -6.40
CA CYS A 71 -3.02 8.13 -5.22
C CYS A 71 -2.17 9.34 -5.65
N SER A 72 -2.83 10.43 -6.05
CA SER A 72 -2.21 11.56 -6.76
C SER A 72 -1.10 12.26 -5.99
N ASN A 73 -1.14 12.27 -4.66
CA ASN A 73 -0.12 12.88 -3.81
C ASN A 73 0.98 11.90 -3.36
N LEU A 74 0.93 10.65 -3.80
CA LEU A 74 1.93 9.64 -3.45
C LEU A 74 3.21 9.89 -4.25
N GLU A 75 4.24 10.39 -3.58
CA GLU A 75 5.53 10.73 -4.19
C GLU A 75 6.53 9.57 -4.11
N THR A 76 6.45 8.78 -3.04
CA THR A 76 7.39 7.68 -2.80
C THR A 76 6.76 6.55 -1.98
N PHE A 77 7.29 5.35 -2.16
CA PHE A 77 6.92 4.19 -1.36
C PHE A 77 8.12 3.24 -1.19
N ARG A 78 8.11 2.48 -0.10
CA ARG A 78 9.07 1.39 0.13
C ARG A 78 8.34 0.16 0.63
N VAL A 79 8.20 -0.82 -0.24
CA VAL A 79 7.64 -2.14 0.09
C VAL A 79 8.69 -3.19 -0.23
N ILE A 80 8.96 -4.04 0.75
CA ILE A 80 9.81 -5.21 0.63
C ILE A 80 8.88 -6.42 0.59
N SER A 81 8.85 -7.10 -0.57
CA SER A 81 8.14 -8.35 -0.77
C SER A 81 8.75 -9.12 -1.93
N ASP A 82 9.12 -10.38 -1.69
CA ASP A 82 9.70 -11.24 -2.72
C ASP A 82 8.65 -11.84 -3.66
N ASN A 83 7.38 -11.82 -3.23
CA ASN A 83 6.22 -12.46 -3.86
C ASN A 83 5.32 -11.49 -4.63
N LEU A 84 5.73 -10.22 -4.77
CA LEU A 84 4.92 -9.22 -5.45
C LEU A 84 4.81 -9.54 -6.95
N GLU A 85 3.59 -9.79 -7.41
CA GLU A 85 3.25 -10.18 -8.78
C GLU A 85 2.61 -9.02 -9.54
N THR A 86 1.91 -8.12 -8.86
CA THR A 86 1.14 -7.03 -9.48
C THR A 86 1.30 -5.73 -8.71
N LEU A 87 1.60 -4.65 -9.43
CA LEU A 87 1.73 -3.29 -8.92
C LEU A 87 1.07 -2.31 -9.88
N HIS A 88 0.07 -1.56 -9.40
CA HIS A 88 -0.56 -0.50 -10.20
C HIS A 88 -0.23 0.87 -9.60
N LEU A 89 0.40 1.73 -10.39
CA LEU A 89 0.83 3.08 -10.00
C LEU A 89 0.24 4.21 -10.85
N ASP A 90 -0.66 3.90 -11.79
CA ASP A 90 -1.21 4.92 -12.69
C ASP A 90 -1.87 6.06 -11.92
N GLY A 91 -1.59 7.31 -12.29
CA GLY A 91 -2.13 8.48 -11.59
C GLY A 91 -1.52 8.73 -10.21
N THR A 92 -0.30 8.23 -9.95
CA THR A 92 0.54 8.66 -8.81
C THR A 92 1.58 9.69 -9.25
N ALA A 93 2.21 10.38 -8.30
CA ALA A 93 3.33 11.29 -8.57
C ALA A 93 4.71 10.58 -8.61
N ILE A 94 4.73 9.24 -8.59
CA ILE A 94 5.95 8.44 -8.56
C ILE A 94 6.67 8.55 -9.92
N GLY A 95 7.82 9.21 -9.92
CA GLY A 95 8.63 9.37 -11.13
C GLY A 95 9.51 8.16 -11.47
N GLN A 96 9.91 7.37 -10.48
CA GLN A 96 10.78 6.21 -10.66
C GLN A 96 10.46 5.11 -9.64
N LEU A 97 10.52 3.85 -10.06
CA LEU A 97 10.36 2.69 -9.19
C LEU A 97 11.62 2.45 -8.33
N PRO A 98 11.48 2.05 -7.05
CA PRO A 98 12.61 1.64 -6.21
C PRO A 98 13.40 0.45 -6.80
N THR A 99 14.72 0.42 -6.53
CA THR A 99 15.66 -0.59 -7.07
C THR A 99 15.38 -2.04 -6.67
N ASN A 100 14.61 -2.28 -5.61
CA ASN A 100 14.21 -3.63 -5.20
C ASN A 100 12.99 -4.18 -5.97
N MET A 101 12.43 -3.42 -6.92
CA MET A 101 11.23 -3.79 -7.69
C MET A 101 11.52 -4.16 -9.15
N VAL A 102 12.79 -4.46 -9.47
CA VAL A 102 13.25 -4.79 -10.85
C VAL A 102 12.46 -5.94 -11.49
N LYS A 103 11.88 -6.86 -10.70
CA LYS A 103 11.04 -7.96 -11.22
C LYS A 103 9.78 -7.46 -11.95
N LEU A 104 9.29 -6.26 -11.64
CA LEU A 104 8.07 -5.68 -12.22
C LEU A 104 8.34 -4.68 -13.35
N GLN A 105 9.62 -4.42 -13.66
CA GLN A 105 10.03 -3.52 -14.74
C GLN A 105 10.18 -4.25 -16.10
N ARG A 106 9.65 -5.47 -16.21
CA ARG A 106 9.77 -6.33 -17.39
C ARG A 106 8.46 -6.44 -18.15
#